data_AF-A0A437AJV8-F1
#
_entry.id   AF-A0A437AJV8-F1
#
_cell.length_a   1.000
_cell.length_b   1.000
_cell.length_c   1.000
_cell.angle_alpha   90.00
_cell.angle_beta   90.00
_cell.angle_gamma   90.00
#
_symmetry.space_group_name_H-M   'P 1'
#
loop_
_entity.id
_entity.type
_entity.pdbx_description
1 polymer ?
#
loop_
_entity_poly.entity_id
_entity_poly.type
_entity_poly.pdbx_seq_one_letter_code
_entity_poly.pdbx_strand_id
1 'polypeptide(L)'
;MLNLFFLIRLVNYCLFTISIFFYILAITTCISNLSILSTITLYFLTLSLFYYLSIILRKNVIEDGNELCDRCKIFHNSKANYCLFCDRCYLKKDHHSPWLGKCIHNQNYKEFFGLIFFLDLSLFLLGFLQNFIFLFVLSLVVLIYLSFICYVWAHNMTTREYILGEKGSPSAVTLYNVLFDGSLQNVFILFLPFRRVYVNFSVEH
;
A
#
# COMPACT_ATOMS: atom_id res chain seq x y z
N MET A 1 -13.45 16.73 -13.28
CA MET A 1 -12.24 15.88 -13.16
C MET A 1 -11.02 16.61 -12.56
N LEU A 2 -10.72 17.87 -12.94
CA LEU A 2 -9.55 18.61 -12.46
C LEU A 2 -9.44 18.71 -10.91
N ASN A 3 -10.57 18.98 -10.23
CA ASN A 3 -10.61 19.10 -8.77
C ASN A 3 -10.31 17.79 -8.03
N LEU A 4 -10.64 16.64 -8.62
CA LEU A 4 -10.45 15.34 -7.98
C LEU A 4 -9.00 14.88 -8.07
N PHE A 5 -8.37 14.98 -9.24
CA PHE A 5 -6.94 14.66 -9.38
C PHE A 5 -6.07 15.56 -8.52
N PHE A 6 -6.43 16.84 -8.43
CA PHE A 6 -5.78 17.78 -7.51
C PHE A 6 -5.95 17.32 -6.05
N LEU A 7 -7.17 16.97 -5.63
CA LEU A 7 -7.44 16.48 -4.28
C LEU A 7 -6.66 15.21 -3.95
N ILE A 8 -6.60 14.23 -4.86
CA ILE A 8 -5.86 12.99 -4.66
C ILE A 8 -4.35 13.28 -4.51
N ARG A 9 -3.80 14.15 -5.36
CA ARG A 9 -2.40 14.57 -5.23
C ARG A 9 -2.15 15.28 -3.90
N LEU A 10 -3.03 16.18 -3.49
CA LEU A 10 -2.95 16.88 -2.21
C LEU A 10 -2.96 15.88 -1.04
N VAL A 11 -3.88 14.92 -1.03
CA VAL A 11 -3.94 13.86 -0.02
C VAL A 11 -2.64 13.06 0.00
N ASN A 12 -2.12 12.65 -1.16
CA ASN A 12 -0.86 11.92 -1.23
C ASN A 12 0.32 12.74 -0.68
N TYR A 13 0.39 14.04 -0.97
CA TYR A 13 1.40 14.93 -0.39
C TYR A 13 1.26 15.04 1.13
N CYS A 14 0.03 15.23 1.62
CA CYS A 14 -0.23 15.27 3.06
C CYS A 14 0.18 13.96 3.75
N LEU A 15 -0.19 12.80 3.20
CA LEU A 15 0.17 11.49 3.74
C LEU A 15 1.69 11.26 3.72
N PHE A 16 2.38 11.68 2.66
CA PHE A 16 3.84 11.64 2.59
C PHE A 16 4.47 12.50 3.69
N THR A 17 4.06 13.77 3.81
CA THR A 17 4.57 14.68 4.85
C THR A 17 4.31 14.15 6.26
N ILE A 18 3.11 13.62 6.51
CA ILE A 18 2.74 13.01 7.80
C ILE A 18 3.63 11.80 8.09
N SER A 19 3.87 10.94 7.09
CA SER A 19 4.72 9.76 7.24
C SER A 19 6.15 10.16 7.62
N ILE A 20 6.75 11.12 6.89
CA ILE A 20 8.09 11.61 7.18
C ILE A 20 8.18 12.23 8.59
N PHE A 21 7.18 13.00 8.99
CA PHE A 21 7.11 13.57 10.34
C PHE A 21 7.15 12.47 11.42
N PHE A 22 6.34 11.41 11.28
CA PHE A 22 6.34 10.31 12.23
C PHE A 22 7.66 9.53 12.25
N TYR A 23 8.31 9.32 11.11
CA TYR A 23 9.65 8.73 11.07
C TYR A 23 10.66 9.59 11.83
N ILE A 24 10.68 10.91 11.60
CA ILE A 24 11.58 11.83 12.31
C ILE A 24 11.34 11.76 13.82
N LEU A 25 10.08 11.86 14.25
CA LEU A 25 9.71 11.80 15.67
C LEU A 25 10.16 10.49 16.32
N ALA A 26 9.93 9.36 15.65
CA ALA A 26 10.32 8.04 16.15
C ALA A 26 11.85 7.87 16.22
N ILE A 27 12.58 8.35 15.20
CA ILE A 27 14.05 8.34 15.18
C ILE A 27 14.61 9.20 16.32
N THR A 28 14.12 10.43 16.47
CA THR A 28 14.55 11.33 17.56
C THR A 28 14.28 10.72 18.92
N THR A 29 13.14 10.06 19.10
CA THR A 29 12.83 9.35 20.35
C THR A 29 13.82 8.22 20.62
N CYS A 30 14.16 7.42 19.60
CA CYS A 30 15.15 6.36 19.74
C CYS A 30 16.55 6.91 20.06
N ILE A 31 16.97 8.01 19.42
CA ILE A 31 18.28 8.63 19.67
C ILE A 31 18.35 9.24 21.08
N SER A 32 17.25 9.82 21.56
CA SER A 32 17.19 10.41 22.90
C SER A 32 17.28 9.37 24.03
N ASN A 33 17.09 8.09 23.72
CA ASN A 33 17.16 6.98 24.67
C ASN A 33 18.34 6.07 24.31
N LEU A 34 19.37 5.95 25.16
CA LEU A 34 20.60 5.22 24.85
C LEU A 34 20.55 3.71 25.19
N SER A 35 19.36 3.13 25.29
CA SER A 35 19.20 1.69 25.55
C SER A 35 19.59 0.81 24.35
N ILE A 36 19.87 -0.47 24.62
CA ILE A 36 20.06 -1.47 23.56
C ILE A 36 18.77 -1.62 22.73
N LEU A 37 17.62 -1.58 23.40
CA LEU A 37 16.32 -1.76 22.76
C LEU A 37 15.98 -0.61 21.80
N SER A 38 16.30 0.64 22.17
CA SER A 38 16.17 1.79 21.26
C SER A 38 17.14 1.73 20.08
N THR A 39 18.34 1.18 20.27
CA THR A 39 19.29 0.93 19.17
C THR A 39 18.75 -0.09 18.17
N ILE A 40 18.18 -1.21 18.65
CA ILE A 40 17.53 -2.23 17.80
C ILE A 40 16.32 -1.62 17.08
N THR A 41 15.53 -0.82 17.80
CA THR A 41 14.35 -0.14 17.24
C THR A 41 14.76 0.83 16.13
N LEU A 42 15.83 1.60 16.33
CA LEU A 42 16.38 2.51 15.33
C LEU A 42 16.85 1.76 14.08
N TYR A 43 17.48 0.60 14.23
CA TYR A 43 17.87 -0.24 13.10
C TYR A 43 16.66 -0.67 12.26
N PHE A 44 15.60 -1.20 12.87
CA PHE A 44 14.39 -1.56 12.12
C PHE A 44 13.69 -0.34 11.51
N LEU A 45 13.72 0.81 12.20
CA LEU A 45 13.09 2.03 11.71
C LEU A 45 13.82 2.59 10.49
N THR A 46 15.15 2.52 10.49
CA THR A 46 15.97 2.92 9.34
C THR A 46 15.82 1.95 8.16
N LEU A 47 15.70 0.65 8.39
CA LEU A 47 15.33 -0.31 7.34
C LEU A 47 13.95 -0.04 6.76
N SER A 48 12.95 0.19 7.62
CA SER A 48 11.60 0.56 7.21
C SER A 48 11.61 1.81 6.33
N LEU A 49 12.32 2.86 6.74
CA LEU A 49 12.49 4.10 5.97
C LEU A 49 13.21 3.86 4.64
N PHE A 50 14.24 3.00 4.62
CA PHE A 50 14.93 2.62 3.40
C PHE A 50 13.98 1.98 2.38
N TYR A 51 13.12 1.04 2.81
CA TYR A 51 12.12 0.44 1.94
C TYR A 51 11.04 1.43 1.50
N TYR A 52 10.57 2.30 2.41
CA TYR A 52 9.65 3.39 2.08
C TYR A 52 10.19 4.24 0.93
N LEU A 53 11.42 4.77 1.08
CA LEU A 53 12.07 5.59 0.07
C LEU A 53 12.32 4.81 -1.23
N SER A 54 12.69 3.54 -1.13
CA SER A 54 12.91 2.67 -2.29
C SER A 54 11.66 2.51 -3.15
N ILE A 55 10.46 2.50 -2.55
CA ILE A 55 9.20 2.46 -3.30
C ILE A 55 8.87 3.82 -3.91
N ILE A 56 9.00 4.90 -3.14
CA ILE A 56 8.67 6.27 -3.58
C ILE A 56 9.55 6.70 -4.76
N LEU A 57 10.86 6.47 -4.64
CA LEU A 57 11.86 6.88 -5.63
C LEU A 57 11.92 5.95 -6.85
N ARG A 58 11.29 4.77 -6.78
CA ARG A 58 11.27 3.84 -7.92
C ARG A 58 10.55 4.47 -9.12
N LYS A 59 11.26 4.46 -10.25
CA LYS A 59 10.68 4.71 -11.56
C LYS A 59 9.98 3.44 -12.04
N ASN A 60 8.77 3.60 -12.54
CA ASN A 60 7.99 2.49 -13.04
C ASN A 60 8.40 2.22 -14.49
N VAL A 61 8.92 1.03 -14.75
CA VAL A 61 9.24 0.55 -16.10
C VAL A 61 7.97 0.02 -16.75
N ILE A 62 7.70 0.42 -17.99
CA ILE A 62 6.63 -0.17 -18.80
C ILE A 62 7.23 -1.43 -19.43
N GLU A 63 6.58 -2.58 -19.20
CA GLU A 63 6.93 -3.81 -19.90
C GLU A 63 6.06 -3.95 -21.14
N ASP A 64 6.70 -4.11 -22.30
CA ASP A 64 6.02 -4.34 -23.57
C ASP A 64 5.29 -5.68 -23.55
N GLY A 65 4.18 -5.77 -24.28
CA GLY A 65 3.46 -7.02 -24.49
C GLY A 65 2.63 -6.99 -25.75
N ASN A 66 1.67 -7.91 -25.87
CA ASN A 66 0.89 -8.10 -27.09
C ASN A 66 -0.60 -7.73 -26.93
N GLU A 67 -1.03 -7.31 -25.73
CA GLU A 67 -2.42 -6.93 -25.47
C GLU A 67 -2.58 -5.41 -25.41
N LEU A 68 -3.51 -4.87 -26.19
CA LEU A 68 -3.78 -3.43 -26.23
C LEU A 68 -4.65 -3.01 -25.04
N CYS A 69 -4.19 -2.02 -24.26
CA CYS A 69 -5.07 -1.39 -23.28
C CYS A 69 -6.05 -0.43 -23.96
N ASP A 70 -7.35 -0.60 -23.73
CA ASP A 70 -8.35 0.34 -24.22
C ASP A 70 -8.21 1.75 -23.66
N ARG A 71 -7.63 1.89 -22.46
CA ARG A 71 -7.41 3.18 -21.78
C ARG A 71 -6.07 3.81 -22.15
N CYS A 72 -4.96 3.08 -22.01
CA CYS A 72 -3.63 3.62 -22.31
C CYS A 72 -3.34 3.72 -23.82
N LYS A 73 -4.05 2.94 -24.66
CA LYS A 73 -3.74 2.75 -26.09
C LYS A 73 -2.30 2.27 -26.35
N ILE A 74 -1.75 1.49 -25.42
CA ILE A 74 -0.40 0.92 -25.46
C ILE A 74 -0.52 -0.59 -25.28
N PHE A 75 0.33 -1.34 -25.98
CA PHE A 75 0.44 -2.79 -25.81
C PHE A 75 1.17 -3.14 -24.50
N HIS A 76 0.60 -4.04 -23.72
CA HIS A 76 1.15 -4.53 -22.45
C HIS A 76 0.97 -6.04 -22.30
N ASN A 77 1.60 -6.58 -21.27
CA ASN A 77 1.44 -7.97 -20.87
C ASN A 77 -0.01 -8.26 -20.45
N SER A 78 -0.51 -9.48 -20.73
CA SER A 78 -1.88 -9.90 -20.41
C SER A 78 -2.25 -9.87 -18.93
N LYS A 79 -1.24 -9.88 -18.06
CA LYS A 79 -1.40 -9.78 -16.60
C LYS A 79 -1.33 -8.35 -16.08
N ALA A 80 -1.28 -7.34 -16.96
CA ALA A 80 -1.22 -5.95 -16.54
C ALA A 80 -2.63 -5.39 -16.30
N ASN A 81 -2.78 -4.65 -15.21
CA ASN A 81 -4.03 -3.98 -14.87
C ASN A 81 -3.82 -2.47 -14.81
N TYR A 82 -4.78 -1.73 -15.36
CA TYR A 82 -4.77 -0.27 -15.35
C TYR A 82 -5.05 0.30 -13.95
N CYS A 83 -4.41 1.42 -13.63
CA CYS A 83 -4.69 2.21 -12.44
C CYS A 83 -5.18 3.61 -12.84
N LEU A 84 -6.41 3.95 -12.44
CA LEU A 84 -7.00 5.27 -12.66
C LEU A 84 -6.23 6.40 -11.97
N PHE A 85 -5.63 6.13 -10.80
CA PHE A 85 -4.89 7.14 -10.03
C PHE A 85 -3.52 7.47 -10.62
N CYS A 86 -2.88 6.48 -11.22
CA CYS A 86 -1.56 6.63 -11.84
C CYS A 86 -1.64 6.84 -13.36
N ASP A 87 -2.83 6.71 -13.93
CA ASP A 87 -3.12 6.79 -15.36
C ASP A 87 -2.20 5.90 -16.22
N ARG A 88 -2.02 4.64 -15.79
CA ARG A 88 -1.15 3.66 -16.48
C ARG A 88 -1.41 2.23 -16.05
N CYS A 89 -0.93 1.28 -16.87
CA CYS A 89 -0.93 -0.14 -16.57
C CYS A 89 0.30 -0.59 -15.76
N TYR A 90 0.09 -1.57 -14.89
CA TYR A 90 1.13 -2.23 -14.10
C TYR A 90 1.02 -3.75 -14.23
N LEU A 91 2.13 -4.42 -14.53
CA LEU A 91 2.20 -5.89 -14.54
C LEU A 91 1.91 -6.46 -13.15
N LYS A 92 0.97 -7.41 -13.07
CA LYS A 92 0.48 -8.00 -11.81
C LYS A 92 0.28 -6.91 -10.75
N LYS A 93 -0.44 -5.84 -11.13
CA LYS A 93 -0.88 -4.81 -10.18
C LYS A 93 -1.61 -5.48 -9.03
N ASP A 94 -1.20 -5.18 -7.81
CA ASP A 94 -1.88 -5.63 -6.60
C ASP A 94 -2.94 -4.60 -6.21
N HIS A 95 -2.50 -3.41 -5.78
CA HIS A 95 -3.39 -2.32 -5.37
C HIS A 95 -2.73 -0.95 -5.56
N HIS A 96 -3.49 0.14 -5.42
CA HIS A 96 -2.94 1.49 -5.33
C HIS A 96 -2.90 1.89 -3.85
N SER A 97 -1.71 2.14 -3.30
CA SER A 97 -1.55 2.51 -1.91
C SER A 97 -1.60 4.04 -1.75
N PRO A 98 -2.59 4.61 -1.04
CA PRO A 98 -2.65 6.04 -0.76
C PRO A 98 -1.50 6.51 0.13
N TRP A 99 -1.08 5.67 1.08
CA TRP A 99 0.03 5.95 2.01
C TRP A 99 1.37 6.13 1.30
N LEU A 100 1.54 5.48 0.15
CA LEU A 100 2.73 5.56 -0.68
C LEU A 100 2.53 6.45 -1.92
N GLY A 101 1.28 6.86 -2.21
CA GLY A 101 0.93 7.53 -3.47
C GLY A 101 1.35 6.75 -4.73
N LYS A 102 1.49 5.42 -4.64
CA LYS A 102 2.06 4.54 -5.67
C LYS A 102 1.27 3.24 -5.77
N CYS A 103 1.27 2.63 -6.96
CA CYS A 103 0.79 1.26 -7.09
C CYS A 103 1.80 0.27 -6.53
N ILE A 104 1.29 -0.77 -5.87
CA ILE A 104 2.03 -1.97 -5.53
C ILE A 104 1.82 -2.98 -6.65
N HIS A 105 2.92 -3.53 -7.16
CA HIS A 105 2.95 -4.42 -8.31
C HIS A 105 4.20 -5.30 -8.26
N ASN A 106 4.33 -6.26 -9.20
CA ASN A 106 5.39 -7.28 -9.19
C ASN A 106 6.80 -6.75 -8.91
N GLN A 107 7.17 -5.60 -9.50
CA GLN A 107 8.53 -5.04 -9.42
C GLN A 107 8.82 -4.31 -8.11
N ASN A 108 7.82 -3.95 -7.31
CA ASN A 108 8.03 -3.25 -6.03
C ASN A 108 7.39 -3.96 -4.82
N TYR A 109 6.85 -5.15 -5.04
CA TYR A 109 6.15 -5.93 -4.02
C TYR A 109 7.09 -6.37 -2.89
N LYS A 110 8.34 -6.71 -3.21
CA LYS A 110 9.34 -7.12 -2.20
C LYS A 110 9.67 -5.96 -1.26
N GLU A 111 9.81 -4.76 -1.82
CA GLU A 111 10.06 -3.55 -1.08
C GLU A 111 8.85 -3.17 -0.23
N PHE A 112 7.64 -3.32 -0.76
CA PHE A 112 6.40 -3.13 0.00
C PHE A 112 6.32 -4.10 1.20
N PHE A 113 6.60 -5.38 0.98
CA PHE A 113 6.63 -6.36 2.06
C PHE A 113 7.67 -6.01 3.12
N GLY A 114 8.90 -5.68 2.71
CA GLY A 114 9.96 -5.23 3.61
C GLY A 114 9.55 -4.00 4.43
N LEU A 115 8.94 -3.01 3.79
CA LEU A 115 8.41 -1.82 4.46
C LEU A 115 7.44 -2.20 5.59
N ILE A 116 6.42 -3.00 5.31
CA ILE A 116 5.39 -3.35 6.30
C ILE A 116 5.99 -4.19 7.43
N PHE A 117 6.84 -5.16 7.11
CA PHE A 117 7.50 -6.02 8.11
C PHE A 117 8.39 -5.24 9.07
N PHE A 118 9.31 -4.40 8.56
CA PHE A 118 10.19 -3.62 9.41
C PHE A 118 9.46 -2.49 10.14
N LEU A 119 8.41 -1.92 9.54
CA LEU A 119 7.54 -0.96 10.21
C LEU A 119 6.84 -1.59 11.41
N ASP A 120 6.30 -2.80 11.28
CA ASP A 120 5.61 -3.50 12.36
C ASP A 120 6.55 -3.80 13.54
N LEU A 121 7.75 -4.32 13.24
CA LEU A 121 8.79 -4.52 14.26
C LEU A 121 9.15 -3.22 14.99
N SER A 122 9.30 -2.11 14.25
CA SER A 122 9.53 -0.80 14.87
C SER A 122 8.37 -0.35 15.75
N LEU A 123 7.12 -0.50 15.30
CA LEU A 123 5.93 -0.12 16.06
C LEU A 123 5.80 -0.91 17.36
N PHE A 124 6.01 -2.23 17.29
CA PHE A 124 5.99 -3.11 18.45
C PHE A 124 7.03 -2.70 19.50
N LEU A 125 8.28 -2.49 19.08
CA LEU A 125 9.36 -2.12 20.00
C LEU A 125 9.21 -0.70 20.54
N LEU A 126 8.74 0.25 19.73
CA LEU A 126 8.43 1.62 20.18
C LEU A 126 7.29 1.61 21.21
N GLY A 127 6.23 0.82 20.97
CA GLY A 127 5.14 0.64 21.92
C GLY A 127 5.65 0.14 23.27
N PHE A 128 6.58 -0.81 23.25
CA PHE A 128 7.22 -1.34 24.47
C PHE A 128 8.09 -0.30 25.17
N LEU A 129 8.97 0.37 24.42
CA LEU A 129 9.87 1.39 24.96
C LEU A 129 9.12 2.56 25.62
N GLN A 130 8.00 2.96 25.05
CA GLN A 130 7.21 4.11 25.50
C GLN A 130 6.07 3.71 26.45
N ASN A 131 5.84 2.41 26.69
CA ASN A 131 4.64 1.89 27.34
C ASN A 131 3.34 2.41 26.71
N PHE A 132 3.34 2.63 25.39
CA PHE A 132 2.23 3.25 24.68
C PHE A 132 1.35 2.19 24.02
N ILE A 133 0.28 1.80 24.73
CA ILE A 133 -0.63 0.70 24.35
C ILE A 133 -1.20 0.85 22.93
N PHE A 134 -1.41 2.08 22.47
CA PHE A 134 -1.92 2.33 21.12
C PHE A 134 -0.99 1.81 20.02
N LEU A 135 0.33 1.94 20.17
CA LEU A 135 1.29 1.42 19.19
C LEU A 135 1.32 -0.11 19.17
N PHE A 136 1.11 -0.75 20.32
CA PHE A 136 0.96 -2.20 20.37
C PHE A 136 -0.29 -2.67 19.65
N VAL A 137 -1.43 -2.03 19.90
CA VAL A 137 -2.68 -2.36 19.20
C VAL A 137 -2.52 -2.15 17.70
N LEU A 138 -1.87 -1.05 17.30
CA LEU A 138 -1.58 -0.79 15.89
C LEU A 138 -0.67 -1.86 15.28
N SER A 139 0.40 -2.26 15.98
CA SER A 139 1.27 -3.36 15.53
C SER A 139 0.50 -4.67 15.36
N LEU A 140 -0.40 -5.03 16.28
CA LEU A 140 -1.23 -6.24 16.12
C LEU A 140 -2.11 -6.17 14.86
N VAL A 141 -2.68 -5.00 14.56
CA VAL A 141 -3.46 -4.79 13.32
C VAL A 141 -2.57 -4.94 12.08
N VAL A 142 -1.37 -4.36 12.11
CA VAL A 142 -0.40 -4.47 11.01
C VAL A 142 0.07 -5.92 10.83
N LEU A 143 0.29 -6.66 11.91
CA LEU A 143 0.68 -8.06 11.88
C LEU A 143 -0.42 -8.95 11.27
N ILE A 144 -1.69 -8.70 11.61
CA ILE A 144 -2.83 -9.38 10.97
C ILE A 144 -2.81 -9.09 9.47
N TYR A 145 -2.62 -7.83 9.08
CA TYR A 145 -2.52 -7.49 7.67
C TYR A 145 -1.33 -8.18 6.98
N LEU A 146 -0.16 -8.20 7.62
CA LEU A 146 1.03 -8.86 7.09
C LEU A 146 0.80 -10.37 6.91
N SER A 147 0.12 -11.02 7.86
CA SER A 147 -0.25 -12.43 7.75
C SER A 147 -1.15 -12.70 6.53
N PHE A 148 -2.07 -11.78 6.24
CA PHE A 148 -2.91 -11.84 5.05
C PHE A 148 -2.10 -11.68 3.75
N ILE A 149 -1.18 -10.72 3.69
CA ILE A 149 -0.27 -10.55 2.54
C ILE A 149 0.57 -11.83 2.32
N CYS A 150 1.15 -12.38 3.40
CA CYS A 150 1.93 -13.62 3.35
C CYS A 150 1.11 -14.77 2.77
N TYR A 151 -0.15 -14.91 3.20
CA TYR A 151 -1.06 -15.93 2.68
C TYR A 151 -1.30 -15.77 1.17
N VAL A 152 -1.65 -14.55 0.73
CA VAL A 152 -1.90 -14.21 -0.68
C VAL A 152 -0.66 -14.50 -1.53
N TRP A 153 0.51 -14.09 -1.05
CA TRP A 153 1.78 -14.30 -1.74
C TRP A 153 2.17 -15.79 -1.81
N ALA A 154 1.99 -16.54 -0.73
CA ALA A 154 2.27 -17.98 -0.68
C ALA A 154 1.44 -18.78 -1.70
N HIS A 155 0.26 -18.28 -2.06
CA HIS A 155 -0.62 -18.88 -3.07
C HIS A 155 -0.40 -18.29 -4.48
N ASN A 156 0.66 -17.48 -4.67
CA ASN A 156 0.97 -16.81 -5.94
C ASN A 156 -0.23 -16.03 -6.49
N MET A 157 -0.96 -15.36 -5.60
CA MET A 157 -2.12 -14.54 -5.91
C MET A 157 -1.80 -13.05 -5.72
N THR A 158 -2.60 -12.18 -6.34
CA THR A 158 -2.73 -10.79 -5.91
C THR A 158 -3.92 -10.64 -4.97
N THR A 159 -3.94 -9.57 -4.18
CA THR A 159 -5.07 -9.20 -3.31
C THR A 159 -6.36 -9.08 -4.11
N ARG A 160 -6.28 -8.56 -5.34
CA ARG A 160 -7.43 -8.51 -6.26
C ARG A 160 -7.92 -9.90 -6.63
N GLU A 161 -7.03 -10.79 -7.05
CA GLU A 161 -7.38 -12.18 -7.41
C GLU A 161 -8.03 -12.90 -6.22
N TYR A 162 -7.53 -12.70 -5.00
CA TYR A 162 -8.15 -13.23 -3.78
C TYR A 162 -9.55 -12.66 -3.54
N ILE A 163 -9.72 -11.33 -3.61
CA ILE A 163 -11.04 -10.70 -3.40
C ILE A 163 -12.07 -11.27 -4.38
N LEU A 164 -11.67 -11.47 -5.64
CA LEU A 164 -12.53 -12.02 -6.69
C LEU A 164 -12.85 -13.51 -6.53
N GLY A 165 -12.14 -14.23 -5.66
CA GLY A 165 -12.26 -15.69 -5.55
C GLY A 165 -11.61 -16.42 -6.73
N GLU A 166 -10.63 -15.80 -7.39
CA GLU A 166 -9.87 -16.45 -8.45
C GLU A 166 -8.98 -17.56 -7.85
N LYS A 167 -8.51 -18.49 -8.70
CA LYS A 167 -7.62 -19.61 -8.31
C LYS A 167 -8.17 -20.49 -7.16
N GLY A 168 -9.49 -20.59 -7.05
CA GLY A 168 -10.16 -21.43 -6.04
C GLY A 168 -10.15 -20.82 -4.63
N SER A 169 -9.80 -19.55 -4.48
CA SER A 169 -9.90 -18.83 -3.21
C SER A 169 -11.36 -18.51 -2.87
N PRO A 170 -11.73 -18.43 -1.58
CA PRO A 170 -13.05 -17.96 -1.18
C PRO A 170 -13.23 -16.50 -1.65
N SER A 171 -14.30 -16.25 -2.39
CA SER A 171 -14.62 -14.89 -2.85
C SER A 171 -14.90 -13.98 -1.65
N ALA A 172 -14.14 -12.90 -1.53
CA ALA A 172 -14.37 -11.85 -0.55
C ALA A 172 -15.11 -10.65 -1.13
N VAL A 173 -15.69 -10.75 -2.34
CA VAL A 173 -16.38 -9.64 -3.02
C VAL A 173 -17.50 -9.06 -2.16
N THR A 174 -18.32 -9.89 -1.52
CA THR A 174 -19.41 -9.41 -0.65
C THR A 174 -18.88 -8.60 0.53
N LEU A 175 -17.88 -9.14 1.23
CA LEU A 175 -17.23 -8.45 2.35
C LEU A 175 -16.57 -7.15 1.88
N TYR A 176 -15.88 -7.20 0.74
CA TYR A 176 -15.25 -6.05 0.12
C TYR A 176 -16.28 -4.97 -0.21
N ASN A 177 -17.41 -5.31 -0.83
CA ASN A 177 -18.46 -4.36 -1.18
C ASN A 177 -19.12 -3.75 0.08
N VAL A 178 -19.30 -4.54 1.14
CA VAL A 178 -19.82 -4.05 2.44
C VAL A 178 -18.85 -3.06 3.08
N LEU A 179 -17.55 -3.36 3.08
CA LEU A 179 -16.55 -2.54 3.74
C LEU A 179 -16.16 -1.30 2.91
N PHE A 180 -16.21 -1.41 1.58
CA PHE A 180 -15.48 -0.50 0.69
C PHE A 180 -16.31 0.08 -0.46
N ASP A 181 -17.60 -0.24 -0.56
CA ASP A 181 -18.64 0.36 -1.44
C ASP A 181 -18.08 0.87 -2.79
N GLY A 182 -17.41 0.00 -3.57
CA GLY A 182 -16.64 0.43 -4.75
C GLY A 182 -16.19 -0.68 -5.70
N SER A 183 -15.89 -0.31 -6.94
CA SER A 183 -15.50 -1.25 -8.01
C SER A 183 -14.17 -1.97 -7.72
N LEU A 184 -14.11 -3.26 -8.07
CA LEU A 184 -12.98 -4.17 -7.86
C LEU A 184 -11.66 -3.75 -8.57
N GLN A 185 -11.70 -2.68 -9.37
CA GLN A 185 -10.51 -2.07 -10.00
C GLN A 185 -9.76 -1.11 -9.06
N ASN A 186 -10.42 -0.66 -7.99
CA ASN A 186 -9.98 0.37 -7.06
C ASN A 186 -9.87 -0.20 -5.63
N VAL A 187 -8.93 -1.13 -5.42
CA VAL A 187 -8.56 -1.63 -4.08
C VAL A 187 -7.91 -0.47 -3.31
N PHE A 188 -8.75 0.40 -2.77
CA PHE A 188 -8.38 1.66 -2.11
C PHE A 188 -8.00 1.47 -0.64
N ILE A 189 -8.13 0.26 -0.09
CA ILE A 189 -8.08 0.11 1.35
C ILE A 189 -6.91 -0.72 1.74
N LEU A 190 -6.12 -0.11 2.62
CA LEU A 190 -5.73 -0.78 3.85
C LEU A 190 -5.93 -0.03 5.16
N PHE A 191 -6.33 1.26 5.17
CA PHE A 191 -6.53 1.93 6.46
C PHE A 191 -7.61 3.02 6.55
N LEU A 192 -8.40 3.30 5.51
CA LEU A 192 -9.42 4.37 5.60
C LEU A 192 -10.81 3.85 5.21
N PRO A 193 -11.69 3.54 6.19
CA PRO A 193 -13.11 3.32 5.95
C PRO A 193 -13.77 4.69 5.78
N PHE A 194 -13.63 5.32 4.61
CA PHE A 194 -14.40 6.53 4.30
C PHE A 194 -15.41 6.25 3.17
N ARG A 195 -16.67 6.27 3.61
CA ARG A 195 -17.94 6.31 2.89
C ARG A 195 -17.89 7.19 1.63
N ARG A 196 -18.42 6.67 0.51
CA ARG A 196 -18.80 7.34 -0.76
C ARG A 196 -18.26 8.77 -0.96
N VAL A 197 -17.24 8.90 -1.81
CA VAL A 197 -17.26 9.94 -2.83
C VAL A 197 -17.58 9.24 -4.14
N TYR A 198 -18.85 9.26 -4.54
CA TYR A 198 -19.24 8.78 -5.86
C TYR A 198 -18.57 9.65 -6.92
N VAL A 199 -17.61 9.07 -7.62
CA VAL A 199 -17.10 9.65 -8.86
C VAL A 199 -17.71 8.82 -9.97
N ASN A 200 -18.85 9.27 -10.48
CA ASN A 200 -19.38 8.77 -11.74
C ASN A 200 -18.36 9.12 -12.83
N PHE A 201 -17.62 8.12 -13.29
CA PHE A 201 -16.94 8.19 -14.56
C PHE A 201 -17.98 7.91 -15.65
N SER A 202 -18.90 8.86 -15.86
CA SER A 202 -19.60 8.93 -17.14
C SER A 202 -18.56 9.35 -18.18
N VAL A 203 -17.92 8.35 -18.78
CA VAL A 203 -17.22 8.51 -20.04
C VAL A 203 -18.33 8.74 -21.07
N GLU A 204 -18.68 9.99 -21.32
CA GLU A 204 -19.38 10.34 -22.55
C GLU A 204 -18.42 10.00 -23.70
N HIS A 205 -18.92 9.15 -24.60
CA HIS A 205 -18.23 8.60 -25.76
C HIS A 205 -17.80 9.65 -26.77
#